data_AF-A0A7W3RIH0-F1
#
_entry.id   AF-A0A7W3RIH0-F1
#
_cell.length_a   1.000
_cell.length_b   1.000
_cell.length_c   1.000
_cell.angle_alpha   90.00
_cell.angle_beta   90.00
_cell.angle_gamma   90.00
#
_symmetry.space_group_name_H-M   'P 1'
#
loop_
_entity.id
_entity.type
_entity.pdbx_description
1 polymer ?
#
loop_
_entity_poly.entity_id
_entity_poly.type
_entity_poly.pdbx_seq_one_letter_code
_entity_poly.pdbx_strand_id
1 'polypeptide(L)'
;MENRELGVEPDTLVICGAVVTPSLKGRGLAGEMLTALRQLAVERGWPRVIAPVRPTLKSRYPLAPIESFMGWTRPDGTSLDPWIRTHQRLGARIVAAAPASQTMTGTIFEWERWTGMVFPESGEYVVPQGLSLLRVDKDSGQGVYVEPNVWMRHM
;
A
#
# COMPACT_ATOMS: atom_id res chain seq x y z
N MET A 1 -8.22 -2.55 -25.91
CA MET A 1 -7.08 -1.98 -26.64
C MET A 1 -6.34 -1.10 -25.65
N GLU A 2 -5.10 -1.43 -25.35
CA GLU A 2 -4.29 -0.69 -24.37
C GLU A 2 -3.76 0.61 -24.97
N ASN A 3 -3.45 1.61 -24.15
CA ASN A 3 -2.95 2.93 -24.59
C ASN A 3 -1.76 2.83 -25.55
N ARG A 4 -0.88 1.83 -25.35
CA ARG A 4 0.27 1.58 -26.22
C ARG A 4 -0.13 1.18 -27.64
N GLU A 5 -1.18 0.38 -27.79
CA GLU A 5 -1.71 -0.05 -29.09
C GLU A 5 -2.37 1.11 -29.84
N LEU A 6 -2.79 2.15 -29.10
CA LEU A 6 -3.35 3.39 -29.63
C LEU A 6 -2.28 4.45 -29.96
N GLY A 7 -0.98 4.12 -29.82
CA GLY A 7 0.12 5.06 -30.07
C GLY A 7 0.21 6.21 -29.06
N VAL A 8 -0.39 6.06 -27.88
CA VAL A 8 -0.30 7.06 -26.81
C VAL A 8 1.09 6.99 -26.19
N GLU A 9 1.83 8.10 -26.24
CA GLU A 9 3.14 8.21 -25.61
C GLU A 9 3.01 8.11 -24.07
N PRO A 10 3.84 7.28 -23.40
CA PRO A 10 3.84 7.17 -21.95
C PRO A 10 4.23 8.49 -21.29
N ASP A 11 3.42 8.94 -20.33
CA ASP A 11 3.60 10.21 -19.61
C ASP A 11 3.73 10.03 -18.08
N THR A 12 3.69 8.78 -17.60
CA THR A 12 3.61 8.48 -16.17
C THR A 12 4.51 7.32 -15.81
N LEU A 13 5.40 7.54 -14.83
CA LEU A 13 6.13 6.48 -14.15
C LEU A 13 5.28 5.93 -13.00
N VAL A 14 5.03 4.61 -12.99
CA VAL A 14 4.34 3.94 -11.88
C VAL A 14 5.36 3.13 -11.09
N ILE A 15 5.48 3.43 -9.79
CA ILE A 15 6.32 2.67 -8.88
C ILE A 15 5.54 1.43 -8.45
N CYS A 16 5.96 0.23 -8.87
CA CYS A 16 5.28 -1.01 -8.50
C CYS A 16 5.72 -1.56 -7.13
N GLY A 17 6.93 -1.22 -6.68
CA GLY A 17 7.47 -1.73 -5.43
C GLY A 17 8.77 -1.05 -5.04
N ALA A 18 8.98 -0.92 -3.73
CA ALA A 18 10.11 -0.27 -3.11
C ALA A 18 10.41 -1.02 -1.79
N VAL A 19 11.45 -1.84 -1.77
CA VAL A 19 11.73 -2.72 -0.62
C VAL A 19 13.08 -2.37 -0.02
N VAL A 20 13.07 -2.05 1.28
CA VAL A 20 14.28 -1.88 2.10
C VAL A 20 14.30 -3.01 3.11
N THR A 21 15.39 -3.78 3.13
CA THR A 21 15.55 -4.89 4.08
C THR A 21 15.51 -4.37 5.52
N PRO A 22 14.95 -5.15 6.47
CA PRO A 22 14.82 -4.70 7.86
C PRO A 22 16.12 -4.20 8.50
N SER A 23 17.25 -4.84 8.20
CA SER A 23 18.58 -4.46 8.70
C SER A 23 19.08 -3.11 8.20
N LEU A 24 18.48 -2.57 7.14
CA LEU A 24 18.85 -1.28 6.53
C LEU A 24 17.80 -0.18 6.78
N LYS A 25 16.75 -0.45 7.58
CA LYS A 25 15.74 0.55 7.94
C LYS A 25 16.36 1.70 8.76
N GLY A 26 15.75 2.88 8.66
CA GLY A 26 16.19 4.07 9.40
C GLY A 26 17.40 4.80 8.81
N ARG A 27 17.97 4.32 7.68
CA ARG A 27 19.15 4.90 7.03
C ARG A 27 18.83 5.84 5.87
N GLY A 28 17.59 6.29 5.71
CA GLY A 28 17.19 7.22 4.63
C GLY A 28 17.00 6.59 3.24
N LEU A 29 17.42 5.34 3.01
CA LEU A 29 17.40 4.65 1.71
C LEU A 29 16.08 4.71 0.95
N ALA A 30 14.94 4.62 1.65
CA ALA A 30 13.63 4.70 1.01
C ALA A 30 13.38 6.08 0.37
N GLY A 31 13.83 7.15 1.04
CA GLY A 31 13.77 8.52 0.49
C GLY A 31 14.75 8.73 -0.66
N GLU A 32 15.94 8.13 -0.57
CA GLU A 32 16.94 8.17 -1.66
C GLU A 32 16.41 7.49 -2.92
N MET A 33 15.85 6.28 -2.80
CA MET A 33 15.24 5.56 -3.92
C MET A 33 14.07 6.33 -4.54
N LEU A 34 13.17 6.91 -3.72
CA LEU A 34 12.09 7.77 -4.23
C LEU A 34 12.63 9.00 -4.97
N THR A 35 13.72 9.58 -4.47
CA THR A 35 14.36 10.74 -5.12
C THR A 35 14.94 10.35 -6.47
N ALA A 36 15.65 9.22 -6.55
CA ALA A 36 16.21 8.72 -7.80
C ALA A 36 15.12 8.40 -8.85
N LEU A 37 14.02 7.76 -8.44
CA LEU A 37 12.90 7.46 -9.34
C LEU A 37 12.22 8.73 -9.87
N ARG A 38 12.10 9.78 -9.02
CA ARG A 38 11.59 11.09 -9.46
C ARG A 38 12.54 11.77 -10.45
N GLN A 39 13.85 11.71 -10.20
CA GLN A 39 14.86 12.26 -11.11
C GLN A 39 14.81 11.58 -12.48
N LEU A 40 14.69 10.24 -12.50
CA LEU A 40 14.53 9.48 -13.74
C LEU A 40 13.30 9.95 -14.54
N ALA A 41 12.16 10.20 -13.88
CA ALA A 41 10.97 10.69 -14.56
C ALA A 41 11.20 12.07 -15.20
N VAL A 42 11.91 12.98 -14.52
CA VAL A 42 12.29 14.29 -15.06
C VAL A 42 13.20 14.14 -16.27
N GLU A 43 14.24 13.31 -16.18
CA GLU A 43 15.19 13.06 -17.28
C GLU A 43 14.51 12.47 -18.52
N ARG A 44 13.44 11.69 -18.32
CA ARG A 44 12.62 11.10 -19.38
C ARG A 44 11.51 12.02 -19.89
N GLY A 45 11.34 13.19 -19.29
CA GLY A 45 10.25 14.11 -19.63
C GLY A 45 8.86 13.61 -19.24
N TRP A 46 8.77 12.64 -18.32
CA TRP A 46 7.48 12.14 -17.83
C TRP A 46 6.92 13.10 -16.78
N PRO A 47 5.76 13.74 -17.06
CA PRO A 47 5.21 14.75 -16.17
C PRO A 47 4.71 14.21 -14.83
N ARG A 48 4.57 12.88 -14.68
CA ARG A 48 3.92 12.26 -13.52
C ARG A 48 4.67 11.06 -12.96
N VAL A 49 4.69 10.95 -11.63
CA VAL A 49 5.09 9.72 -10.92
C VAL A 49 4.01 9.32 -9.94
N ILE A 50 3.51 8.09 -10.04
CA ILE A 50 2.48 7.54 -9.15
C ILE A 50 3.04 6.38 -8.34
N ALA A 51 2.70 6.31 -7.06
CA ALA A 51 3.06 5.21 -6.18
C ALA A 51 1.83 4.71 -5.40
N PRO A 52 1.56 3.40 -5.37
CA PRO A 52 0.70 2.78 -4.37
C PRO A 52 1.48 2.71 -3.06
N VAL A 53 0.95 3.35 -2.03
CA VAL A 53 1.57 3.46 -0.72
C VAL A 53 0.81 2.57 0.26
N ARG A 54 1.49 1.55 0.76
CA ARG A 54 1.05 0.69 1.87
C ARG A 54 1.34 1.39 3.19
N PRO A 55 0.35 1.96 3.90
CA PRO A 55 0.62 2.74 5.09
C PRO A 55 1.17 1.86 6.23
N THR A 56 2.15 2.38 6.97
CA THR A 56 2.86 1.62 8.00
C THR A 56 2.02 1.42 9.27
N LEU A 57 1.23 2.42 9.68
CA LEU A 57 0.43 2.39 10.90
C LEU A 57 -0.95 1.79 10.70
N LYS A 58 -1.39 1.56 9.45
CA LYS A 58 -2.75 1.08 9.17
C LYS A 58 -3.05 -0.28 9.83
N SER A 59 -2.04 -1.12 10.03
CA SER A 59 -2.20 -2.40 10.73
C SER A 59 -2.57 -2.28 12.20
N ARG A 60 -2.36 -1.11 12.82
CA ARG A 60 -2.85 -0.82 14.18
C ARG A 60 -4.34 -0.47 14.21
N TYR A 61 -4.92 -0.17 13.05
CA TYR A 61 -6.30 0.27 12.89
C TYR A 61 -6.99 -0.53 11.77
N PRO A 62 -7.01 -1.87 11.83
CA PRO A 62 -7.47 -2.72 10.71
C PRO A 62 -8.95 -2.48 10.38
N LEU A 63 -9.76 -2.12 11.37
CA LEU A 63 -11.21 -1.83 11.23
C LEU A 63 -11.51 -0.49 10.55
N ALA A 64 -10.57 0.46 10.55
CA ALA A 64 -10.80 1.75 9.91
C ALA A 64 -10.76 1.59 8.37
N PRO A 65 -11.75 2.09 7.62
CA PRO A 65 -11.66 2.15 6.16
C PRO A 65 -10.44 2.96 5.73
N ILE A 66 -9.83 2.60 4.60
CA ILE A 66 -8.61 3.27 4.13
C ILE A 66 -8.89 4.73 3.74
N GLU A 67 -10.10 5.02 3.28
CA GLU A 67 -10.62 6.35 2.95
C GLU A 67 -10.61 7.27 4.16
N SER A 68 -10.96 6.73 5.33
CA SER A 68 -10.91 7.47 6.59
C SER A 68 -9.46 7.61 7.06
N PHE A 69 -8.71 6.50 7.08
CA PHE A 69 -7.33 6.48 7.58
C PHE A 69 -6.41 7.43 6.81
N MET A 70 -6.54 7.51 5.47
CA MET A 70 -5.69 8.37 4.65
C MET A 70 -5.86 9.86 4.99
N GLY A 71 -7.01 10.24 5.55
CA GLY A 71 -7.32 11.60 6.00
C GLY A 71 -6.89 11.90 7.43
N TRP A 72 -6.40 10.93 8.20
CA TRP A 72 -5.96 11.18 9.58
C TRP A 72 -4.63 11.93 9.61
N THR A 73 -4.64 13.07 10.29
CA THR A 73 -3.49 13.99 10.36
C THR A 73 -3.01 14.22 11.79
N ARG A 74 -1.77 14.68 11.92
CA ARG A 74 -1.23 15.25 13.16
C ARG A 74 -1.67 16.72 13.30
N PRO A 75 -1.47 17.33 14.50
CA PRO A 75 -1.71 18.76 14.69
C PRO A 75 -0.94 19.68 13.72
N ASP A 76 0.19 19.21 13.16
CA ASP A 76 0.98 19.94 12.16
C ASP A 76 0.41 19.85 10.72
N GLY A 77 -0.75 19.19 10.54
CA GLY A 77 -1.40 19.00 9.25
C GLY A 77 -0.82 17.89 8.38
N THR A 78 0.29 17.25 8.78
CA THR A 78 0.87 16.11 8.04
C THR A 78 0.14 14.80 8.34
N SER A 79 0.23 13.82 7.44
CA SER A 79 -0.41 12.52 7.64
C SER A 79 0.07 11.84 8.92
N LEU A 80 -0.86 11.25 9.67
CA LEU A 80 -0.57 10.43 10.85
C LEU A 80 0.42 9.32 10.49
N ASP A 81 0.33 8.74 9.29
CA ASP A 81 1.20 7.67 8.85
C ASP A 81 2.63 8.16 8.50
N PRO A 82 3.69 7.52 9.04
CA PRO A 82 5.08 7.87 8.76
C PRO A 82 5.49 7.68 7.30
N TRP A 83 4.94 6.69 6.62
CA TRP A 83 5.33 6.40 5.25
C TRP A 83 4.67 7.37 4.27
N ILE A 84 3.37 7.67 4.46
CA ILE A 84 2.69 8.73 3.71
C ILE A 84 3.39 10.07 3.91
N ARG A 85 3.80 10.41 5.14
CA ARG A 85 4.50 11.67 5.42
C ARG A 85 5.87 11.76 4.72
N THR A 86 6.59 10.66 4.56
CA THR A 86 7.84 10.65 3.77
C THR A 86 7.58 11.05 2.32
N HIS A 87 6.52 10.53 1.70
CA HIS A 87 6.10 10.94 0.37
C HIS A 87 5.68 12.43 0.33
N GLN A 88 4.90 12.90 1.31
CA GLN A 88 4.50 14.31 1.41
C GLN A 88 5.69 15.26 1.50
N ARG A 89 6.73 14.92 2.28
CA ARG A 89 7.97 15.71 2.39
C ARG A 89 8.75 15.80 1.08
N LEU A 90 8.56 14.85 0.17
CA LEU A 90 9.12 14.85 -1.18
C LEU A 90 8.21 15.55 -2.21
N GLY A 91 7.15 16.24 -1.76
CA GLY A 91 6.22 16.99 -2.60
C GLY A 91 5.06 16.16 -3.15
N ALA A 92 4.88 14.92 -2.68
CA ALA A 92 3.75 14.10 -3.12
C ALA A 92 2.43 14.54 -2.46
N ARG A 93 1.33 14.28 -3.16
CA ARG A 93 -0.03 14.39 -2.62
C ARG A 93 -0.78 13.06 -2.72
N ILE A 94 -1.70 12.83 -1.80
CA ILE A 94 -2.67 11.74 -1.91
C ILE A 94 -3.62 12.07 -3.07
N VAL A 95 -3.92 11.06 -3.89
CA VAL A 95 -4.80 11.20 -5.06
C VAL A 95 -6.09 10.42 -4.85
N ALA A 96 -6.00 9.21 -4.31
CA ALA A 96 -7.15 8.35 -4.07
C ALA A 96 -6.84 7.26 -3.04
N ALA A 97 -7.89 6.77 -2.39
CA ALA A 97 -7.85 5.48 -1.72
C ALA A 97 -7.82 4.34 -2.74
N ALA A 98 -7.23 3.20 -2.36
CA ALA A 98 -7.32 1.94 -3.08
C ALA A 98 -7.79 0.84 -2.11
N PRO A 99 -9.11 0.67 -1.89
CA PRO A 99 -9.63 -0.25 -0.88
C PRO A 99 -9.31 -1.71 -1.16
N ALA A 100 -9.20 -2.08 -2.44
CA ALA A 100 -8.83 -3.41 -2.91
C ALA A 100 -7.58 -3.32 -3.80
N SER A 101 -6.41 -3.15 -3.18
CA SER A 101 -5.15 -3.05 -3.91
C SER A 101 -4.52 -4.40 -4.21
N GLN A 102 -4.65 -5.36 -3.29
CA GLN A 102 -4.24 -6.75 -3.48
C GLN A 102 -5.25 -7.66 -2.81
N THR A 103 -5.55 -8.79 -3.45
CA THR A 103 -6.40 -9.83 -2.88
C THR A 103 -5.58 -11.10 -2.75
N MET A 104 -5.51 -11.63 -1.54
CA MET A 104 -4.90 -12.92 -1.26
C MET A 104 -5.99 -13.91 -0.86
N THR A 105 -5.95 -15.08 -1.47
CA THR A 105 -6.86 -16.20 -1.20
C THR A 105 -6.04 -17.41 -0.82
N GLY A 106 -6.58 -18.26 0.04
CA GLY A 106 -5.92 -19.50 0.43
C GLY A 106 -6.83 -20.36 1.28
N THR A 107 -6.48 -21.62 1.42
CA THR A 107 -7.13 -22.53 2.36
C THR A 107 -6.93 -22.04 3.79
N ILE A 108 -7.82 -22.45 4.70
CA ILE A 108 -7.65 -22.14 6.14
C ILE A 108 -6.29 -22.61 6.66
N PHE A 109 -5.84 -23.80 6.25
CA PHE A 109 -4.53 -24.33 6.64
C PHE A 109 -3.36 -23.45 6.20
N GLU A 110 -3.41 -22.91 4.97
CA GLU A 110 -2.40 -21.96 4.50
C GLU A 110 -2.40 -20.67 5.32
N TRP A 111 -3.59 -20.14 5.62
CA TRP A 111 -3.71 -18.97 6.48
C TRP A 111 -3.18 -19.22 7.90
N GLU A 112 -3.46 -20.37 8.50
CA GLU A 112 -2.92 -20.75 9.82
C GLU A 112 -1.39 -20.80 9.78
N ARG A 113 -0.82 -21.37 8.71
CA ARG A 113 0.63 -21.40 8.50
C ARG A 113 1.24 -20.00 8.29
N TRP A 114 0.60 -19.16 7.48
CA TRP A 114 1.12 -17.82 7.16
C TRP A 114 1.03 -16.85 8.34
N THR A 115 -0.03 -16.96 9.14
CA THR A 115 -0.31 -16.03 10.24
C THR A 115 0.16 -16.55 11.60
N GLY A 116 0.36 -17.85 11.75
CA GLY A 116 0.59 -18.50 13.04
C GLY A 116 -0.63 -18.50 13.96
N MET A 117 -1.81 -18.21 13.42
CA MET A 117 -3.10 -18.22 14.14
C MET A 117 -3.85 -19.54 13.90
N VAL A 118 -4.91 -19.75 14.67
CA VAL A 118 -5.94 -20.77 14.40
C VAL A 118 -7.24 -20.06 14.07
N PHE A 119 -8.05 -20.63 13.18
CA PHE A 119 -9.35 -20.06 12.77
C PHE A 119 -10.48 -21.05 13.06
N PRO A 120 -10.98 -21.08 14.31
CA PRO A 120 -11.98 -22.07 14.74
C PRO A 120 -13.36 -21.85 14.11
N GLU A 121 -13.72 -20.60 13.79
CA GLU A 121 -15.04 -20.21 13.29
C GLU A 121 -14.94 -19.41 11.98
N SER A 122 -16.02 -19.43 11.17
CA SER A 122 -16.18 -18.47 10.07
C SER A 122 -16.33 -17.05 10.63
N GLY A 123 -15.75 -16.06 9.95
CA GLY A 123 -15.84 -14.67 10.40
C GLY A 123 -14.67 -13.81 9.94
N GLU A 124 -14.55 -12.64 10.55
CA GLU A 124 -13.49 -11.69 10.26
C GLU A 124 -12.42 -11.71 11.36
N TYR A 125 -11.16 -11.80 10.96
CA TYR A 125 -10.03 -11.89 11.88
C TYR A 125 -9.04 -10.76 11.63
N VAL A 126 -8.56 -10.14 12.71
CA VAL A 126 -7.38 -9.29 12.66
C VAL A 126 -6.15 -10.19 12.61
N VAL A 127 -5.43 -10.15 11.49
CA VAL A 127 -4.21 -10.95 11.30
C VAL A 127 -2.96 -10.10 11.50
N PRO A 128 -1.84 -10.69 11.96
CA PRO A 128 -0.59 -9.97 12.16
C PRO A 128 -0.16 -9.20 10.90
N GLN A 129 0.19 -7.92 11.08
CA GLN A 129 0.63 -7.01 10.02
C GLN A 129 -0.39 -6.72 8.90
N GLY A 130 -1.59 -7.32 8.95
CA GLY A 130 -2.68 -7.02 8.05
C GLY A 130 -3.19 -5.59 8.23
N LEU A 131 -3.45 -4.91 7.12
CA LEU A 131 -4.04 -3.57 7.08
C LEU A 131 -5.57 -3.59 7.13
N SER A 132 -6.19 -4.75 6.93
CA SER A 132 -7.64 -4.99 6.97
C SER A 132 -7.92 -6.33 7.65
N LEU A 133 -9.15 -6.83 7.56
CA LEU A 133 -9.55 -8.10 8.14
C LEU A 133 -9.41 -9.24 7.12
N LEU A 134 -8.97 -10.41 7.60
CA LEU A 134 -9.11 -11.67 6.87
C LEU A 134 -10.53 -12.19 7.08
N ARG A 135 -11.24 -12.47 5.99
CA ARG A 135 -12.53 -13.19 6.06
C ARG A 135 -12.28 -14.69 5.90
N VAL A 136 -12.65 -15.46 6.91
CA VAL A 136 -12.59 -16.93 6.92
C VAL A 136 -13.99 -17.50 6.73
N ASP A 137 -14.10 -18.52 5.89
CA ASP A 137 -15.30 -19.31 5.68
C ASP A 137 -14.97 -20.80 5.84
N LYS A 138 -15.48 -21.39 6.93
CA LYS A 138 -15.31 -22.80 7.28
C LYS A 138 -16.06 -23.74 6.34
N ASP A 139 -17.18 -23.31 5.76
CA ASP A 139 -18.00 -24.17 4.90
C ASP A 139 -17.29 -24.43 3.57
N SER A 140 -16.64 -23.41 3.01
CA SER A 140 -15.78 -23.54 1.82
C SER A 140 -14.34 -23.93 2.13
N GLY A 141 -13.92 -23.84 3.39
CA GLY A 141 -12.53 -24.11 3.82
C GLY A 141 -11.52 -23.06 3.33
N GLN A 142 -11.98 -21.84 3.03
CA GLN A 142 -11.19 -20.77 2.42
C GLN A 142 -11.10 -19.53 3.31
N GLY A 143 -10.03 -18.77 3.11
CA GLY A 143 -9.87 -17.42 3.62
C GLY A 143 -9.54 -16.43 2.50
N VAL A 144 -10.12 -15.24 2.57
CA VAL A 144 -9.92 -14.14 1.62
C VAL A 144 -9.53 -12.89 2.38
N TYR A 145 -8.40 -12.29 1.99
CA TYR A 145 -7.89 -11.06 2.55
C TYR A 145 -7.70 -10.02 1.45
N VAL A 146 -8.29 -8.85 1.63
CA VAL A 146 -8.24 -7.75 0.66
C VAL A 146 -7.48 -6.60 1.29
N GLU A 147 -6.26 -6.34 0.80
CA GLU A 147 -5.37 -5.33 1.35
C GLU A 147 -5.59 -3.95 0.69
N PRO A 148 -5.79 -2.89 1.48
CA PRO A 148 -5.89 -1.54 0.94
C PRO A 148 -4.52 -0.84 0.79
N ASN A 149 -4.47 0.14 -0.11
CA ASN A 149 -3.36 1.09 -0.27
C ASN A 149 -3.88 2.52 -0.46
N VAL A 150 -2.96 3.48 -0.53
CA VAL A 150 -3.23 4.88 -0.89
C VAL A 150 -2.44 5.24 -2.15
N TRP A 151 -3.09 5.78 -3.17
CA TRP A 151 -2.41 6.33 -4.33
C TRP A 151 -1.82 7.69 -4.02
N MET A 152 -0.52 7.85 -4.23
CA MET A 152 0.17 9.13 -4.10
C MET A 152 0.83 9.52 -5.42
N ARG A 153 0.77 10.81 -5.76
CA ARG A 153 1.43 11.37 -6.95
C ARG A 153 2.52 12.34 -6.56
N HIS A 154 3.69 12.18 -7.15
CA HIS A 154 4.77 13.16 -7.19
C HIS A 154 4.84 13.76 -8.59
N MET A 155 4.98 15.08 -8.68
CA MET A 155 4.93 15.91 -9.91
C MET A 155 3.67 15.63 -10.75
#